data_AF-A0A811MXY4-F1
#
_entry.id   AF-A0A811MXY4-F1
#
_cell.length_a   1.000
_cell.length_b   1.000
_cell.length_c   1.000
_cell.angle_alpha   90.00
_cell.angle_beta   90.00
_cell.angle_gamma   90.00
#
_symmetry.space_group_name_H-M   'P 1'
#
loop_
_entity.id
_entity.type
_entity.pdbx_description
1 polymer ?
#
loop_
_entity_poly.entity_id
_entity_poly.type
_entity_poly.pdbx_seq_one_letter_code
_entity_poly.pdbx_strand_id
1 'polypeptide(L)'
;MFTNAQRQVERTGRSGTPRDQYLQDLVTQFQNAMDEEPNERLVEFGIGGICNSCVDPANASIITQCGGIPLVIQCLSSPVRNTVTYALGALYYLCNPLTKKEILKPDVVRTIRESASAGAVNTSFSNLANAFLEKHVDP
;
A
#
# COMPACT_ATOMS: atom_id res chain seq x y z
N MET A 1 16.45 6.14 -6.67
CA MET A 1 16.88 5.41 -7.88
C MET A 1 15.64 4.78 -8.49
N PHE A 2 14.99 5.45 -9.44
CA PHE A 2 13.76 4.92 -10.05
C PHE A 2 14.08 3.83 -11.05
N THR A 3 13.21 2.84 -11.10
CA THR A 3 13.32 1.71 -12.01
C THR A 3 12.94 2.13 -13.44
N ASN A 4 13.69 1.66 -14.43
CA ASN A 4 13.29 1.71 -15.84
C ASN A 4 13.20 0.27 -16.37
N ALA A 5 12.39 0.03 -17.41
CA ALA A 5 12.10 -1.28 -17.98
C ALA A 5 13.38 -2.07 -18.32
N GLN A 6 14.39 -1.42 -18.90
CA GLN A 6 15.69 -2.05 -19.19
C GLN A 6 16.38 -2.60 -17.93
N ARG A 7 16.39 -1.83 -16.83
CA ARG A 7 17.00 -2.27 -15.56
C ARG A 7 16.24 -3.43 -14.92
N GLN A 8 14.93 -3.54 -15.14
CA GLN A 8 14.17 -4.69 -14.65
C GLN A 8 14.56 -5.94 -15.43
N VAL A 9 14.59 -5.87 -16.76
CA VAL A 9 15.03 -6.98 -17.62
C VAL A 9 16.44 -7.46 -17.24
N GLU A 10 17.37 -6.52 -17.00
CA GLU A 10 18.73 -6.85 -16.56
C GLU A 10 18.77 -7.57 -15.20
N ARG A 11 17.86 -7.22 -14.28
CA ARG A 11 17.81 -7.78 -12.91
C ARG A 11 17.03 -9.09 -12.81
N THR A 12 16.03 -9.29 -13.67
CA THR A 12 15.17 -10.48 -13.65
C THR A 12 15.96 -11.76 -13.97
N GLY A 13 17.14 -11.68 -14.61
CA GLY A 13 17.96 -12.86 -14.90
C GLY A 13 17.26 -13.84 -15.85
N ARG A 14 17.93 -14.93 -16.22
CA ARG A 14 17.40 -15.88 -17.22
C ARG A 14 16.14 -16.66 -16.78
N SER A 15 15.94 -16.80 -15.47
CA SER A 15 14.87 -17.63 -14.89
C SER A 15 14.04 -16.88 -13.84
N GLY A 16 14.20 -15.56 -13.71
CA GLY A 16 13.41 -14.80 -12.74
C GLY A 16 12.05 -14.41 -13.30
N THR A 17 11.14 -14.17 -12.37
CA THR A 17 9.78 -13.73 -12.66
C THR A 17 9.81 -12.28 -13.16
N PRO A 18 9.14 -11.97 -14.30
CA PRO A 18 8.90 -10.60 -14.72
C PRO A 18 8.27 -9.76 -13.60
N ARG A 19 8.65 -8.49 -13.51
CA ARG A 19 8.27 -7.64 -12.37
C ARG A 19 6.76 -7.42 -12.26
N ASP A 20 6.11 -7.27 -13.40
CA ASP A 20 4.66 -7.21 -13.55
C ASP A 20 4.00 -8.48 -13.03
N GLN A 21 4.46 -9.66 -13.45
CA GLN A 21 3.94 -10.94 -12.97
C GLN A 21 4.15 -11.08 -11.46
N TYR A 22 5.33 -10.73 -10.93
CA TYR A 22 5.60 -10.79 -9.50
C TYR A 22 4.64 -9.90 -8.68
N LEU A 23 4.36 -8.68 -9.15
CA LEU A 23 3.45 -7.77 -8.46
C LEU A 23 1.99 -8.23 -8.56
N GLN A 24 1.59 -8.79 -9.69
CA GLN A 24 0.29 -9.42 -9.84
C GLN A 24 0.13 -10.61 -8.89
N ASP A 25 1.14 -11.48 -8.80
CA ASP A 25 1.14 -12.62 -7.90
C ASP A 25 1.09 -12.17 -6.44
N LEU A 26 1.81 -11.10 -6.08
CA LEU A 26 1.78 -10.50 -4.75
C LEU A 26 0.37 -10.01 -4.39
N VAL A 27 -0.28 -9.26 -5.27
CA VAL A 27 -1.65 -8.74 -5.01
C VAL A 27 -2.65 -9.88 -4.94
N THR A 28 -2.54 -10.87 -5.83
CA THR A 28 -3.44 -12.05 -5.86
C THR A 28 -3.30 -12.89 -4.59
N GLN A 29 -2.06 -13.22 -4.19
CA GLN A 29 -1.82 -13.98 -2.96
C GLN A 29 -2.27 -13.21 -1.72
N PHE A 30 -2.07 -11.89 -1.71
CA PHE A 30 -2.54 -11.06 -0.61
C PHE A 30 -4.07 -11.05 -0.54
N GLN A 31 -4.76 -10.92 -1.66
CA GLN A 31 -6.22 -11.02 -1.71
C GLN A 31 -6.71 -12.37 -1.17
N ASN A 32 -6.13 -13.47 -1.64
CA ASN A 32 -6.48 -14.81 -1.14
C ASN A 32 -6.27 -14.93 0.37
N ALA A 33 -5.19 -14.36 0.91
CA ALA A 33 -4.93 -14.34 2.35
C ALA A 33 -5.90 -13.46 3.17
N MET A 34 -6.59 -12.52 2.53
CA MET A 34 -7.65 -11.73 3.16
C MET A 34 -9.00 -12.46 3.12
N ASP A 35 -9.24 -13.27 2.09
CA ASP A 35 -10.49 -14.01 1.87
C ASP A 35 -10.54 -15.35 2.65
N GLU A 36 -9.42 -16.06 2.74
CA GLU A 36 -9.27 -17.31 3.49
C GLU A 36 -8.80 -17.01 4.93
N GLU A 37 -9.66 -17.24 5.94
CA GLU A 37 -9.44 -16.97 7.38
C GLU A 37 -8.17 -16.16 7.70
N PRO A 38 -8.26 -14.82 7.78
CA PRO A 38 -7.09 -13.96 7.67
C PRO A 38 -6.10 -14.22 8.80
N ASN A 39 -4.97 -14.83 8.43
CA ASN A 39 -3.82 -14.93 9.33
C ASN A 39 -3.16 -13.56 9.39
N GLU A 40 -3.18 -12.93 10.56
CA GLU A 40 -2.62 -11.60 10.82
C GLU A 40 -1.20 -11.42 10.25
N ARG A 41 -0.36 -12.46 10.31
CA ARG A 41 1.00 -12.43 9.76
C ARG A 41 1.00 -12.39 8.23
N LEU A 42 0.15 -13.18 7.58
CA LEU A 42 0.06 -13.17 6.12
C LEU A 42 -0.47 -11.83 5.61
N VAL A 43 -1.44 -11.27 6.32
CA VAL A 43 -1.96 -9.93 6.03
C VAL A 43 -0.87 -8.88 6.17
N GLU A 44 -0.12 -8.90 7.28
CA GLU A 44 1.01 -7.99 7.53
C GLU A 44 2.09 -8.11 6.44
N PHE A 45 2.44 -9.33 6.03
CA PHE A 45 3.42 -9.55 4.96
C PHE A 45 2.92 -9.07 3.60
N GLY A 46 1.65 -9.33 3.26
CA GLY A 46 1.05 -8.89 2.01
C GLY A 46 1.07 -7.36 1.87
N ILE A 47 0.58 -6.65 2.88
CA ILE A 47 0.59 -5.18 2.87
C ILE A 47 2.01 -4.61 2.93
N GLY A 48 2.91 -5.24 3.69
CA GLY A 48 4.32 -4.84 3.75
C GLY A 48 5.01 -4.96 2.39
N GLY A 49 4.74 -6.03 1.64
CA GLY A 49 5.23 -6.23 0.28
C GLY A 49 4.72 -5.16 -0.69
N ILE A 50 3.43 -4.80 -0.60
CA ILE A 50 2.83 -3.72 -1.38
C ILE A 50 3.49 -2.37 -1.03
N CYS A 51 3.57 -2.04 0.26
CA CYS A 51 4.14 -0.79 0.76
C CYS A 51 5.59 -0.60 0.29
N ASN A 52 6.43 -1.64 0.38
CA ASN A 52 7.81 -1.59 -0.07
C ASN A 52 7.91 -1.43 -1.60
N SER A 53 6.97 -2.01 -2.34
CA SER A 53 6.99 -2.00 -3.80
C SER A 53 6.50 -0.67 -4.39
N CYS A 54 5.46 -0.06 -3.82
CA CYS A 54 4.81 1.13 -4.40
C CYS A 54 5.60 2.44 -4.23
N VAL A 55 6.74 2.43 -3.53
CA VAL A 55 7.70 3.54 -3.52
C VAL A 55 8.21 3.84 -4.93
N ASP A 56 8.26 2.82 -5.79
CA ASP A 56 8.53 2.99 -7.22
C ASP A 56 7.23 3.28 -7.99
N PRO A 57 7.12 4.40 -8.72
CA PRO A 57 5.92 4.75 -9.48
C PRO A 57 5.50 3.69 -10.51
N ALA A 58 6.44 2.97 -11.12
CA ALA A 58 6.12 1.93 -12.10
C ALA A 58 5.43 0.74 -11.42
N ASN A 59 5.93 0.35 -10.25
CA ASN A 59 5.29 -0.70 -9.44
C ASN A 59 3.93 -0.23 -8.90
N ALA A 60 3.82 1.04 -8.45
CA ALA A 60 2.56 1.62 -7.98
C ALA A 60 1.46 1.55 -9.05
N SER A 61 1.82 1.82 -10.31
CA SER A 61 0.90 1.68 -11.45
C SER A 61 0.42 0.23 -11.61
N ILE A 62 1.32 -0.74 -11.56
CA ILE A 62 0.97 -2.17 -11.70
C ILE A 62 0.09 -2.62 -10.53
N ILE A 63 0.46 -2.31 -9.29
CA ILE A 63 -0.31 -2.66 -8.09
C ILE A 63 -1.73 -2.07 -8.16
N THR A 64 -1.85 -0.84 -8.64
CA THR A 64 -3.16 -0.19 -8.84
C THR A 64 -4.00 -0.96 -9.87
N GLN A 65 -3.40 -1.33 -11.01
CA GLN A 65 -4.09 -2.09 -12.07
C GLN A 65 -4.50 -3.50 -11.61
N CYS A 66 -3.74 -4.11 -10.71
CA CYS A 66 -4.06 -5.42 -10.12
C CYS A 66 -5.11 -5.36 -9.01
N GLY A 67 -5.67 -4.19 -8.67
CA GLY A 67 -6.69 -4.08 -7.62
C GLY A 67 -6.12 -3.99 -6.20
N GLY A 68 -4.88 -3.52 -6.03
CA GLY A 68 -4.26 -3.39 -4.71
C GLY A 68 -4.89 -2.33 -3.79
N ILE A 69 -5.49 -1.26 -4.34
CA ILE A 69 -6.01 -0.12 -3.54
C ILE A 69 -7.09 -0.55 -2.53
N PRO A 70 -8.16 -1.27 -2.93
CA PRO A 70 -9.16 -1.76 -1.98
C PRO A 70 -8.56 -2.57 -0.83
N LEU A 71 -7.59 -3.44 -1.12
CA LEU A 71 -6.92 -4.28 -0.11
C LEU A 71 -6.13 -3.41 0.90
N VAL A 72 -5.42 -2.39 0.40
CA VAL A 72 -4.71 -1.42 1.25
C VAL A 72 -5.69 -0.64 2.14
N ILE A 73 -6.81 -0.18 1.59
CA ILE A 73 -7.83 0.55 2.36
C ILE A 73 -8.41 -0.33 3.48
N GLN A 74 -8.72 -1.60 3.18
CA GLN A 74 -9.23 -2.56 4.16
C GLN A 74 -8.26 -2.73 5.34
N CYS A 75 -6.95 -2.68 5.09
CA CYS A 75 -5.93 -2.80 6.13
C CYS A 75 -5.89 -1.65 7.14
N LEU A 76 -6.49 -0.49 6.84
CA LEU A 76 -6.57 0.63 7.79
C LEU A 76 -7.41 0.30 9.03
N SER A 77 -8.34 -0.66 8.92
CA SER A 77 -9.19 -1.10 10.03
C SER A 77 -8.61 -2.29 10.81
N SER A 78 -7.37 -2.70 10.52
CA SER A 78 -6.73 -3.84 11.18
C SER A 78 -6.42 -3.55 12.66
N PRO A 79 -6.59 -4.54 13.57
CA PRO A 79 -6.11 -4.41 14.94
C PRO A 79 -4.57 -4.45 15.04
N VAL A 80 -3.89 -4.92 13.99
CA VAL A 80 -2.44 -5.05 13.92
C VAL A 80 -1.82 -3.70 13.52
N ARG A 81 -1.08 -3.09 14.46
CA ARG A 81 -0.47 -1.75 14.27
C ARG A 81 0.45 -1.66 13.06
N ASN A 82 1.23 -2.71 12.80
CA ASN A 82 2.15 -2.75 11.66
C ASN A 82 1.38 -2.74 10.34
N THR A 83 0.30 -3.52 10.23
CA THR A 83 -0.59 -3.56 9.06
C THR A 83 -1.15 -2.17 8.73
N VAL A 84 -1.64 -1.44 9.75
CA VAL A 84 -2.13 -0.06 9.57
C VAL A 84 -1.00 0.88 9.14
N THR A 85 0.18 0.74 9.73
CA THR A 85 1.36 1.57 9.38
C THR A 85 1.76 1.35 7.92
N TYR A 86 1.86 0.10 7.47
CA TYR A 86 2.17 -0.21 6.07
C TYR A 86 1.06 0.24 5.12
N ALA A 87 -0.21 0.15 5.53
CA ALA A 87 -1.31 0.64 4.72
C ALA A 87 -1.24 2.16 4.50
N LEU A 88 -1.02 2.95 5.56
CA LEU A 88 -0.82 4.40 5.46
C LEU A 88 0.39 4.74 4.57
N GLY A 89 1.50 4.01 4.73
CA GLY A 89 2.69 4.17 3.91
C GLY A 89 2.44 3.87 2.45
N ALA A 90 1.71 2.80 2.15
CA ALA A 90 1.34 2.46 0.79
C ALA A 90 0.44 3.55 0.17
N LEU A 91 -0.59 4.01 0.88
CA LEU A 91 -1.48 5.07 0.40
C LEU A 91 -0.73 6.38 0.10
N TYR A 92 0.28 6.73 0.89
CA TYR A 92 1.11 7.93 0.66
C TYR A 92 1.76 7.96 -0.72
N TYR A 93 2.15 6.80 -1.25
CA TYR A 93 2.75 6.66 -2.59
C TYR A 93 1.71 6.32 -3.68
N LEU A 94 0.68 5.54 -3.35
CA LEU A 94 -0.36 5.14 -4.30
C LEU A 94 -1.32 6.29 -4.65
N CYS A 95 -1.51 7.27 -3.76
CA CYS A 95 -2.36 8.43 -4.01
C CYS A 95 -1.73 9.36 -5.05
N ASN A 96 -2.40 9.49 -6.19
CA ASN A 96 -2.00 10.31 -7.33
C ASN A 96 -3.26 10.78 -8.10
N PRO A 97 -3.14 11.63 -9.14
CA PRO A 97 -4.31 12.17 -9.85
C PRO A 97 -5.29 11.13 -10.41
N LEU A 98 -4.82 9.91 -10.74
CA LEU A 98 -5.64 8.83 -11.27
C LEU A 98 -6.39 8.07 -10.16
N THR A 99 -5.75 7.88 -9.00
CA THR A 99 -6.24 7.06 -7.88
C THR A 99 -6.94 7.88 -6.80
N LYS A 100 -6.78 9.21 -6.80
CA LYS A 100 -7.33 10.10 -5.77
C LYS A 100 -8.82 9.94 -5.51
N LYS A 101 -9.62 9.67 -6.56
CA LYS A 101 -11.08 9.52 -6.42
C LYS A 101 -11.45 8.29 -5.60
N GLU A 102 -10.61 7.27 -5.62
CA GLU A 102 -10.81 6.04 -4.88
C GLU A 102 -10.24 6.14 -3.46
N ILE A 103 -9.03 6.68 -3.33
CA ILE A 103 -8.31 6.77 -2.05
C ILE A 103 -8.86 7.89 -1.15
N LEU A 104 -9.29 9.03 -1.71
CA LEU A 104 -9.79 10.17 -0.94
C LEU A 104 -11.31 10.13 -0.73
N LYS A 105 -11.91 8.94 -0.69
CA LYS A 105 -13.31 8.79 -0.28
C LYS A 105 -13.49 9.30 1.16
N PRO A 106 -14.62 9.93 1.50
CA PRO A 106 -14.83 10.54 2.82
C PRO A 106 -14.58 9.58 3.99
N ASP A 107 -15.00 8.31 3.87
CA ASP A 107 -14.78 7.31 4.91
C ASP A 107 -13.30 6.96 5.11
N VAL A 108 -12.52 6.89 4.02
CA VAL A 108 -11.08 6.59 4.08
C VAL A 108 -10.34 7.76 4.73
N VAL A 109 -10.65 9.00 4.32
CA VAL A 109 -10.04 10.20 4.91
C VAL A 109 -10.39 10.32 6.39
N ARG A 110 -11.63 9.98 6.79
CA ARG A 110 -12.03 9.94 8.20
C ARG A 110 -11.15 8.98 9.00
N THR A 111 -10.97 7.75 8.54
CA THR A 111 -10.10 6.76 9.21
C THR A 111 -8.64 7.21 9.30
N ILE A 112 -8.13 7.89 8.26
CA ILE A 112 -6.77 8.44 8.29
C ILE A 112 -6.65 9.58 9.32
N ARG A 113 -7.66 10.46 9.44
CA ARG A 113 -7.70 11.52 10.46
C ARG A 113 -7.80 10.97 11.89
N GLU A 114 -8.57 9.91 12.09
CA GLU A 114 -8.62 9.19 13.37
C GLU A 114 -7.24 8.62 13.71
N SER A 115 -6.56 8.00 12.74
CA SER A 115 -5.19 7.50 12.89
C SER A 115 -4.19 8.62 13.21
N ALA A 116 -4.32 9.79 12.56
CA ALA A 116 -3.50 10.97 12.84
C ALA A 116 -3.67 11.47 14.28
N SER A 117 -4.89 11.40 14.82
CA SER A 117 -5.23 11.84 16.18
C SER A 117 -4.82 10.82 17.27
N ALA A 118 -4.51 9.58 16.90
CA ALA A 118 -4.15 8.51 17.83
C ALA A 118 -2.65 8.49 18.22
N GLY A 119 -1.96 9.64 18.17
CA GLY A 119 -0.52 9.76 18.45
C GLY A 119 -0.09 9.31 19.85
N ALA A 120 -1.01 9.33 20.83
CA ALA A 120 -0.79 8.79 22.17
C ALA A 120 -0.68 7.25 22.20
N VAL A 121 -1.23 6.56 21.19
CA VAL A 121 -1.21 5.09 21.07
C VAL A 121 -0.01 4.64 20.24
N ASN A 122 0.33 5.36 19.18
CA ASN A 122 1.51 5.10 18.36
C ASN A 122 1.88 6.33 17.53
N THR A 123 3.05 6.88 17.83
CA THR A 123 3.57 8.08 17.17
C THR A 123 3.93 7.83 15.71
N SER A 124 4.35 6.62 15.33
CA SER A 124 4.79 6.30 13.96
C SER A 124 3.65 6.40 12.95
N PHE A 125 2.53 5.72 13.19
CA PHE A 125 1.42 5.77 12.24
C PHE A 125 0.67 7.11 12.28
N SER A 126 0.63 7.79 13.43
CA SER A 126 0.08 9.15 13.54
C SER A 126 0.87 10.12 12.67
N ASN A 127 2.21 10.09 12.71
CA ASN A 127 3.05 10.92 11.86
C ASN A 127 2.84 10.63 10.38
N LEU A 128 2.71 9.36 10.01
CA LEU A 128 2.51 8.95 8.62
C LEU A 128 1.13 9.36 8.09
N ALA A 129 0.09 9.27 8.93
CA ALA A 129 -1.23 9.77 8.62
C ALA A 129 -1.24 11.29 8.43
N ASN A 130 -0.56 12.05 9.31
CA ASN A 130 -0.40 13.50 9.13
C ASN A 130 0.32 13.82 7.82
N ALA A 131 1.43 13.15 7.52
CA ALA A 131 2.16 13.34 6.26
C ALA A 131 1.31 13.02 5.02
N PHE A 132 0.44 12.02 5.09
CA PHE A 132 -0.53 11.74 4.03
C PHE A 132 -1.52 12.88 3.85
N LEU A 133 -2.11 13.37 4.94
CA LEU A 133 -3.11 14.44 4.92
C LEU A 133 -2.52 15.74 4.38
N GLU A 134 -1.34 16.15 4.89
CA GLU A 134 -0.61 17.33 4.40
C GLU A 134 -0.31 17.22 2.91
N LYS A 135 0.07 16.05 2.40
CA LYS A 135 0.43 15.93 0.98
C LYS A 135 -0.78 15.89 0.04
N HIS A 136 -1.88 15.25 0.44
CA HIS A 136 -2.95 14.85 -0.48
C HIS A 136 -4.32 15.43 -0.17
N VAL A 137 -4.56 15.97 1.03
CA VAL A 137 -5.87 16.45 1.48
C VAL A 137 -5.83 17.94 1.82
N ASP A 138 -4.87 18.35 2.65
CA ASP A 138 -4.71 19.70 3.18
C ASP A 138 -3.30 20.28 2.83
N PRO A 139 -2.95 20.42 1.52
CA PRO A 139 -1.62 20.84 1.06
C PRO A 139 -1.28 22.33 1.21
#